data_AF-A0A2U1NXI6-F1
#
_entry.id   AF-A0A2U1NXI6-F1
#
_cell.length_a   1.000
_cell.length_b   1.000
_cell.length_c   1.000
_cell.angle_alpha   90.00
_cell.angle_beta   90.00
_cell.angle_gamma   90.00
#
_symmetry.space_group_name_H-M   'P 1'
#
loop_
_entity.id
_entity.type
_entity.pdbx_description
1 polymer ?
#
loop_
_entity_poly.entity_id
_entity_poly.type
_entity_poly.pdbx_seq_one_letter_code
_entity_poly.pdbx_strand_id
1 'polypeptide(L)'
;MHSHLYRVPDPFRNQVVVVVGTSLSGQDISMELLNVAKEIHLSSKSLPVSEGLSKVISKHDKLHLHPTIESLHEDGRVVFVDGSWLTADTIIYCTGYSYSFPYLDTKGIVAVDDDRVGPLYEHTFPPNLAPSLSFIGIPSKIIAYPVFESQAIWIAQLLSGKRSLPSRDEMMKSVQDFYQSREATGIPKHYTHEIADFEYCDKFGDNVGFPCIEQWRKDLCLSAYMNSHVNLETYRDSYNDEELLQVAHQSPHFTLFEAEAFPSL
;
A
#
# COMPACT_ATOMS: atom_id res chain seq x y z
N MET A 1 11.48 -10.27 -14.06
CA MET A 1 11.90 -9.74 -12.74
C MET A 1 10.69 -9.26 -11.95
N HIS A 2 10.73 -9.24 -10.61
CA HIS A 2 9.65 -8.61 -9.81
C HIS A 2 9.93 -7.11 -9.61
N SER A 3 8.89 -6.30 -9.37
CA SER A 3 9.00 -4.87 -9.04
C SER A 3 9.94 -4.60 -7.86
N HIS A 4 10.04 -5.54 -6.93
CA HIS A 4 11.01 -5.53 -5.83
C HIS A 4 12.48 -5.40 -6.29
N LEU A 5 12.82 -5.89 -7.48
CA LEU A 5 14.17 -5.85 -8.04
C LEU A 5 14.37 -4.67 -8.99
N TYR A 6 13.30 -3.95 -9.35
CA TYR A 6 13.40 -2.74 -10.17
C TYR A 6 14.12 -1.63 -9.39
N ARG A 7 14.95 -0.85 -10.08
CA ARG A 7 15.76 0.22 -9.46
C ARG A 7 15.71 1.52 -10.22
N VAL A 8 15.96 1.47 -11.53
CA VAL A 8 16.00 2.63 -12.43
C VAL A 8 15.53 2.21 -13.83
N PRO A 9 15.02 3.14 -14.65
CA PRO A 9 14.48 2.80 -15.97
C PRO A 9 15.56 2.59 -17.06
N ASP A 10 16.76 3.16 -16.90
CA ASP A 10 17.82 3.15 -17.93
C ASP A 10 18.18 1.78 -18.53
N PRO A 11 18.25 0.67 -17.76
CA PRO A 11 18.53 -0.66 -18.31
C PRO A 11 17.51 -1.16 -19.33
N PHE A 12 16.29 -0.59 -19.36
CA PHE A 12 15.21 -0.98 -20.26
C PHE A 12 15.17 -0.13 -21.54
N ARG A 13 16.24 0.63 -21.81
CA ARG A 13 16.32 1.51 -22.97
C ARG A 13 16.14 0.74 -24.28
N ASN A 14 15.24 1.24 -25.13
CA ASN A 14 14.89 0.65 -26.42
C ASN A 14 14.36 -0.79 -26.36
N GLN A 15 13.92 -1.28 -25.20
CA GLN A 15 13.32 -2.60 -25.04
C GLN A 15 11.80 -2.57 -25.19
N VAL A 16 11.22 -3.69 -25.62
CA VAL A 16 9.80 -4.02 -25.46
C VAL A 16 9.61 -4.63 -24.07
N VAL A 17 8.92 -3.91 -23.19
CA VAL A 17 8.76 -4.29 -21.77
C VAL A 17 7.31 -4.65 -21.49
N VAL A 18 7.09 -5.84 -20.93
CA VAL A 18 5.78 -6.25 -20.41
C VAL A 18 5.72 -6.00 -18.91
N VAL A 19 4.70 -5.29 -18.45
CA VAL A 19 4.44 -5.01 -17.03
C VAL A 19 3.18 -5.75 -16.60
N VAL A 20 3.32 -6.72 -15.69
CA VAL A 20 2.22 -7.58 -15.23
C VAL A 20 1.60 -7.00 -13.96
N GLY A 21 0.36 -6.50 -14.07
CA GLY A 21 -0.36 -5.84 -12.99
C GLY A 21 -0.44 -4.32 -13.19
N THR A 22 -1.62 -3.76 -12.93
CA THR A 22 -1.96 -2.33 -13.16
C THR A 22 -2.27 -1.57 -11.86
N SER A 23 -1.87 -2.11 -10.71
CA SER A 23 -1.91 -1.39 -9.43
C SER A 23 -0.75 -0.39 -9.31
N LEU A 24 -0.53 0.19 -8.13
CA LEU A 24 0.42 1.27 -7.87
C LEU A 24 1.81 1.03 -8.48
N SER A 25 2.46 -0.11 -8.22
CA SER A 25 3.78 -0.41 -8.79
C SER A 25 3.76 -0.53 -10.31
N GLY A 26 2.70 -1.11 -10.88
CA GLY A 26 2.55 -1.28 -12.33
C GLY A 26 2.39 0.06 -13.04
N GLN A 27 1.57 0.94 -12.46
CA GLN A 27 1.37 2.30 -12.96
C GLN A 27 2.68 3.10 -12.88
N ASP A 28 3.29 3.18 -11.70
CA ASP A 28 4.45 4.05 -11.48
C ASP A 28 5.68 3.63 -12.29
N ILE A 29 5.99 2.33 -12.32
CA ILE A 29 7.09 1.80 -13.15
C ILE A 29 6.80 2.06 -14.63
N SER A 30 5.55 1.91 -15.09
CA SER A 30 5.22 2.21 -16.49
C SER A 30 5.41 3.68 -16.82
N MET A 31 5.09 4.60 -15.90
CA MET A 31 5.35 6.02 -16.07
C MET A 31 6.84 6.33 -16.18
N GLU A 32 7.70 5.70 -15.37
CA GLU A 32 9.15 5.87 -15.48
C GLU A 32 9.69 5.34 -16.83
N LEU A 33 9.17 4.20 -17.28
CA LEU A 33 9.57 3.57 -18.53
C LEU A 33 9.16 4.37 -19.77
N LEU A 34 8.14 5.24 -19.69
CA LEU A 34 7.68 6.07 -20.82
C LEU A 34 8.78 6.95 -21.41
N ASN A 35 9.87 7.26 -20.71
CA ASN A 35 10.96 8.07 -21.27
C ASN A 35 12.12 7.24 -21.84
N VAL A 36 12.09 5.91 -21.68
CA VAL A 36 13.26 5.06 -21.89
C VAL A 36 12.96 3.83 -22.77
N ALA A 37 11.86 3.12 -22.53
CA ALA A 37 11.49 1.92 -23.26
C ALA A 37 11.00 2.24 -24.69
N LYS A 38 11.17 1.25 -25.59
CA LYS A 38 10.65 1.31 -26.97
C LYS A 38 9.13 1.19 -26.95
N GLU A 39 8.62 0.13 -26.32
CA GLU A 39 7.19 -0.18 -26.15
C GLU A 39 6.97 -0.75 -24.75
N ILE A 40 5.80 -0.47 -24.18
CA ILE A 40 5.40 -0.89 -22.83
C ILE A 40 4.04 -1.55 -22.94
N HIS A 41 3.92 -2.78 -22.48
CA HIS A 41 2.71 -3.58 -22.55
C HIS A 41 2.25 -3.96 -21.15
N LEU A 42 1.21 -3.27 -20.67
CA LEU A 42 0.56 -3.56 -19.41
C LEU A 42 -0.36 -4.76 -19.58
N SER A 43 -0.25 -5.76 -18.71
CA SER A 43 -1.22 -6.86 -18.61
C SER A 43 -2.07 -6.69 -17.35
N SER A 44 -3.40 -6.67 -17.51
CA SER A 44 -4.34 -6.50 -16.40
C SER A 44 -5.25 -7.70 -16.20
N LYS A 45 -5.47 -8.09 -14.94
CA LYS A 45 -6.49 -9.08 -14.53
C LYS A 45 -7.89 -8.49 -14.41
N SER A 46 -7.96 -7.18 -14.14
CA SER A 46 -9.22 -6.48 -13.89
C SER A 46 -9.35 -5.30 -14.85
N LEU A 47 -10.49 -5.24 -15.54
CA LEU A 47 -10.91 -4.11 -16.35
C LEU A 47 -12.27 -3.60 -15.83
N PRO A 48 -12.59 -2.30 -15.96
CA PRO A 48 -11.75 -1.24 -16.51
C PRO A 48 -10.58 -0.86 -15.58
N VAL A 49 -9.52 -0.27 -16.16
CA VAL A 49 -8.44 0.36 -15.40
C VAL A 49 -8.86 1.75 -14.88
N SER A 50 -8.05 2.38 -14.02
CA SER A 50 -8.31 3.74 -13.53
C SER A 50 -8.42 4.74 -14.68
N GLU A 51 -9.18 5.81 -14.48
CA GLU A 51 -9.36 6.88 -15.48
C GLU A 51 -8.03 7.49 -15.92
N GLY A 52 -7.15 7.78 -14.96
CA GLY A 52 -5.82 8.31 -15.21
C GLY A 52 -4.98 7.36 -16.06
N LEU A 53 -4.97 6.06 -15.74
CA LEU A 53 -4.22 5.09 -16.57
C LEU A 53 -4.80 5.00 -17.98
N SER A 54 -6.13 5.02 -18.13
CA SER A 54 -6.79 5.04 -19.44
C SER A 54 -6.40 6.26 -20.28
N LYS A 55 -6.34 7.46 -19.67
CA LYS A 55 -5.87 8.69 -20.32
C LYS A 55 -4.42 8.58 -20.78
N VAL A 56 -3.53 8.04 -19.93
CA VAL A 56 -2.11 7.85 -20.27
C VAL A 56 -1.96 6.88 -21.44
N ILE A 57 -2.63 5.73 -21.41
CA ILE A 57 -2.61 4.76 -22.51
C ILE A 57 -3.09 5.41 -23.81
N SER A 58 -4.16 6.20 -23.77
CA SER A 58 -4.72 6.87 -24.96
C SER A 58 -3.82 7.98 -25.50
N LYS A 59 -2.97 8.58 -24.65
CA LYS A 59 -2.06 9.68 -25.02
C LYS A 59 -0.73 9.19 -25.59
N HIS A 60 -0.26 8.02 -25.17
CA HIS A 60 1.08 7.52 -25.48
C HIS A 60 1.02 6.29 -26.39
N ASP A 61 1.35 6.46 -27.67
CA ASP A 61 1.27 5.41 -28.71
C ASP A 61 2.09 4.14 -28.41
N LYS A 62 3.07 4.23 -27.50
CA LYS A 62 3.94 3.12 -27.10
C LYS A 62 3.49 2.40 -25.83
N LEU A 63 2.38 2.80 -25.23
CA LEU A 63 1.83 2.17 -24.04
C LEU A 63 0.55 1.42 -24.42
N HIS A 64 0.56 0.11 -24.24
CA HIS A 64 -0.54 -0.77 -24.66
C HIS A 64 -1.10 -1.53 -23.47
N LEU A 65 -2.41 -1.71 -23.45
CA LEU A 65 -3.10 -2.52 -22.46
C LEU A 65 -3.55 -3.84 -23.07
N HIS A 66 -3.22 -4.92 -22.38
CA HIS A 66 -3.51 -6.29 -22.78
C HIS A 66 -4.27 -7.00 -21.64
N PRO A 67 -5.06 -8.03 -21.97
CA PRO A 67 -5.64 -8.87 -20.93
C PRO A 67 -4.54 -9.70 -20.24
N THR A 68 -4.95 -10.66 -19.41
CA THR A 68 -3.99 -11.52 -18.70
C THR A 68 -3.12 -12.32 -19.66
N ILE A 69 -1.86 -12.52 -19.27
CA ILE A 69 -0.95 -13.42 -19.97
C ILE A 69 -1.45 -14.86 -19.78
N GLU A 70 -1.57 -15.58 -20.87
CA GLU A 70 -1.90 -17.01 -20.90
C GLU A 70 -0.63 -17.86 -20.82
N SER A 71 0.39 -17.55 -21.63
CA SER A 71 1.63 -18.35 -21.67
C SER A 71 2.85 -17.54 -22.10
N LEU A 72 4.02 -18.04 -21.72
CA LEU A 72 5.34 -17.52 -22.06
C LEU A 72 6.13 -18.59 -22.81
N HIS A 73 6.85 -18.21 -23.85
CA HIS A 73 7.65 -19.11 -24.67
C HIS A 73 9.14 -18.76 -24.62
N GLU A 74 10.00 -19.75 -24.89
CA GLU A 74 11.46 -19.60 -24.86
C GLU A 74 12.00 -18.61 -25.89
N ASP A 75 11.27 -18.36 -26.97
CA ASP A 75 11.62 -17.38 -28.03
C ASP A 75 11.27 -15.93 -27.64
N GLY A 76 10.87 -15.69 -26.39
CA GLY A 76 10.47 -14.37 -25.90
C GLY A 76 9.02 -14.00 -26.19
N ARG A 77 8.23 -14.93 -26.76
CA ARG A 77 6.82 -14.69 -27.05
C ARG A 77 5.97 -14.71 -25.78
N VAL A 78 5.13 -13.68 -25.66
CA VAL A 78 4.11 -13.53 -24.63
C VAL A 78 2.75 -13.64 -25.30
N VAL A 79 1.96 -14.64 -24.91
CA VAL A 79 0.60 -14.88 -25.44
C VAL A 79 -0.41 -14.46 -24.38
N PHE A 80 -1.39 -13.66 -24.77
CA PHE A 80 -2.47 -13.20 -23.91
C PHE A 80 -3.74 -14.04 -24.12
N VAL A 81 -4.64 -14.03 -23.13
CA VAL A 81 -5.86 -14.86 -23.13
C VAL A 81 -6.84 -14.59 -24.28
N ASP A 82 -6.70 -13.46 -24.98
CA ASP A 82 -7.49 -13.16 -26.19
C ASP A 82 -6.85 -13.72 -27.48
N GLY A 83 -5.75 -14.46 -27.35
CA GLY A 83 -4.98 -15.03 -28.45
C GLY A 83 -4.01 -14.05 -29.13
N SER A 84 -4.00 -12.78 -28.72
CA SER A 84 -2.98 -11.83 -29.15
C SER A 84 -1.62 -12.19 -28.56
N TRP A 85 -0.54 -11.76 -29.23
CA TRP A 85 0.81 -12.05 -28.76
C TRP A 85 1.80 -10.98 -29.21
N LEU A 86 2.93 -10.93 -28.51
CA LEU A 86 4.09 -10.09 -28.84
C LEU A 86 5.39 -10.79 -28.46
N THR A 87 6.53 -10.25 -28.90
CA THR A 87 7.86 -10.65 -28.39
C THR A 87 8.36 -9.57 -27.43
N ALA A 88 8.73 -9.96 -26.22
CA ALA A 88 9.20 -9.04 -25.18
C ALA A 88 10.67 -9.29 -24.86
N ASP A 89 11.42 -8.21 -24.61
CA ASP A 89 12.79 -8.30 -24.11
C ASP A 89 12.79 -8.52 -22.58
N THR A 90 11.83 -7.91 -21.88
CA THR A 90 11.73 -7.96 -20.42
C THR A 90 10.28 -8.11 -19.96
N ILE A 91 10.09 -8.92 -18.90
CA ILE A 91 8.83 -8.99 -18.14
C ILE A 91 9.08 -8.51 -16.70
N ILE A 92 8.31 -7.52 -16.26
CA ILE A 92 8.30 -6.98 -14.89
C ILE A 92 7.00 -7.37 -14.20
N TYR A 93 7.09 -8.20 -13.16
CA TYR A 93 5.96 -8.58 -12.33
C TYR A 93 5.69 -7.51 -11.28
N CYS A 94 4.57 -6.81 -11.42
CA CYS A 94 4.03 -5.85 -10.47
C CYS A 94 2.82 -6.46 -9.74
N THR A 95 3.01 -7.70 -9.28
CA THR A 95 1.94 -8.60 -8.80
C THR A 95 1.71 -8.54 -7.29
N GLY A 96 2.25 -7.52 -6.62
CA GLY A 96 2.11 -7.33 -5.17
C GLY A 96 3.17 -8.05 -4.35
N TYR A 97 2.91 -8.17 -3.06
CA TYR A 97 3.80 -8.78 -2.07
C TYR A 97 2.99 -9.72 -1.19
N SER A 98 3.67 -10.55 -0.41
CA SER A 98 3.04 -11.36 0.62
C SER A 98 3.76 -11.21 1.94
N TYR A 99 3.03 -11.31 3.04
CA TYR A 99 3.61 -11.35 4.38
C TYR A 99 4.44 -12.62 4.57
N SER A 100 5.68 -12.45 5.05
CA SER A 100 6.56 -13.57 5.34
C SER A 100 7.48 -13.22 6.50
N PHE A 101 7.43 -14.05 7.54
CA PHE A 101 8.22 -13.91 8.75
C PHE A 101 9.03 -15.20 9.00
N PRO A 102 10.00 -15.54 8.13
CA PRO A 102 10.72 -16.81 8.19
C PRO A 102 11.57 -16.97 9.46
N TYR A 103 11.81 -15.87 10.17
CA TYR A 103 12.56 -15.81 11.42
C TYR A 103 11.68 -15.98 12.67
N LEU A 104 10.35 -16.01 12.54
CA LEU A 104 9.42 -15.99 13.67
C LEU A 104 8.69 -17.34 13.80
N ASP A 105 9.19 -18.19 14.70
CA ASP A 105 8.50 -19.42 15.10
C ASP A 105 7.60 -19.17 16.31
N THR A 106 6.29 -19.05 16.06
CA THR A 106 5.28 -18.92 17.11
C THR A 106 4.62 -20.25 17.47
N LYS A 107 5.12 -21.39 16.96
CA LYS A 107 4.48 -22.71 17.07
C LYS A 107 3.03 -22.71 16.57
N GLY A 108 2.74 -21.91 15.55
CA GLY A 108 1.41 -21.78 14.95
C GLY A 108 0.44 -20.86 15.70
N ILE A 109 0.88 -20.17 16.77
CA ILE A 109 0.04 -19.21 17.49
C ILE A 109 -0.28 -17.99 16.62
N VAL A 110 0.64 -17.59 15.76
CA VAL A 110 0.45 -16.58 14.70
C VAL A 110 0.92 -17.20 13.40
N ALA A 111 0.08 -17.16 12.37
CA ALA A 111 0.39 -17.66 11.04
C ALA A 111 0.06 -16.59 9.99
N VAL A 112 0.72 -16.73 8.84
CA VAL A 112 0.28 -16.10 7.60
C VAL A 112 -0.49 -17.14 6.81
N ASP A 113 -1.76 -16.86 6.55
CA ASP A 113 -2.66 -17.78 5.86
C ASP A 113 -3.51 -16.99 4.87
N ASP A 114 -3.32 -17.23 3.57
CA ASP A 114 -3.83 -16.39 2.47
C ASP A 114 -3.59 -14.90 2.74
N ASP A 115 -2.32 -14.53 2.92
CA ASP A 115 -1.84 -13.16 3.21
C ASP A 115 -2.46 -12.45 4.42
N ARG A 116 -3.18 -13.19 5.27
CA ARG A 116 -3.66 -12.72 6.57
C ARG A 116 -2.69 -13.11 7.66
N VAL A 117 -2.10 -12.13 8.33
CA VAL A 117 -1.33 -12.31 9.57
C VAL A 117 -2.30 -12.36 10.74
N GLY A 118 -2.38 -13.50 11.43
CA GLY A 118 -3.40 -13.66 12.45
C GLY A 118 -3.23 -14.86 13.38
N PRO A 119 -4.00 -14.90 14.48
CA PRO A 119 -4.95 -13.86 14.93
C PRO A 119 -4.25 -12.64 15.56
N LEU A 120 -4.73 -11.42 15.25
CA LEU A 120 -4.20 -10.15 15.75
C LEU A 120 -5.33 -9.21 16.21
N TYR A 121 -5.40 -8.92 17.52
CA TYR A 121 -6.24 -7.86 18.07
C TYR A 121 -5.70 -6.51 17.61
N GLU A 122 -6.60 -5.68 17.07
CA GLU A 122 -6.27 -4.37 16.46
C GLU A 122 -5.09 -4.44 15.48
N HIS A 123 -4.97 -5.53 14.73
CA HIS A 123 -3.87 -5.78 13.78
C HIS A 123 -2.45 -5.67 14.38
N THR A 124 -2.32 -5.73 15.70
CA THR A 124 -1.08 -5.41 16.43
C THR A 124 -0.72 -6.52 17.42
N PHE A 125 -1.70 -7.02 18.18
CA PHE A 125 -1.45 -7.85 19.36
C PHE A 125 -1.96 -9.29 19.15
N PRO A 126 -1.08 -10.30 19.10
CA PRO A 126 -1.52 -11.69 19.16
C PRO A 126 -2.09 -12.00 20.55
N PRO A 127 -3.38 -12.40 20.69
CA PRO A 127 -4.01 -12.50 22.00
C PRO A 127 -3.32 -13.44 23.00
N ASN A 128 -2.59 -14.45 22.51
CA ASN A 128 -1.87 -15.43 23.36
C ASN A 128 -0.40 -15.08 23.62
N LEU A 129 0.17 -14.06 22.95
CA LEU A 129 1.59 -13.71 23.07
C LEU A 129 1.83 -12.25 23.48
N ALA A 130 0.82 -11.39 23.40
CA ALA A 130 0.94 -10.00 23.82
C ALA A 130 1.08 -9.89 25.36
N PRO A 131 1.87 -8.91 25.86
CA PRO A 131 2.63 -7.92 25.10
C PRO A 131 4.03 -8.39 24.64
N SER A 132 4.43 -9.64 24.92
CA SER A 132 5.77 -10.16 24.58
C SER A 132 6.06 -10.26 23.08
N LEU A 133 5.01 -10.35 22.25
CA LEU A 133 5.08 -10.20 20.81
C LEU A 133 4.04 -9.16 20.36
N SER A 134 4.43 -8.28 19.45
CA SER A 134 3.55 -7.28 18.82
C SER A 134 4.03 -6.99 17.40
N PHE A 135 3.12 -6.57 16.54
CA PHE A 135 3.40 -6.25 15.14
C PHE A 135 3.11 -4.77 14.87
N ILE A 136 3.95 -4.13 14.07
CA ILE A 136 3.72 -2.76 13.58
C ILE A 136 3.66 -2.83 12.06
N GLY A 137 2.70 -2.12 11.47
CA GLY A 137 2.60 -1.97 10.01
C GLY A 137 1.99 -3.14 9.24
N ILE A 138 1.15 -3.95 9.89
CA ILE A 138 0.33 -4.97 9.22
C ILE A 138 -0.85 -4.37 8.42
N PRO A 139 -1.56 -3.33 8.90
CA PRO A 139 -2.61 -2.72 8.08
C PRO A 139 -2.07 -2.05 6.81
N SER A 140 -2.82 -2.16 5.72
CA SER A 140 -2.58 -1.46 4.46
C SER A 140 -3.78 -0.58 4.10
N LYS A 141 -3.63 0.28 3.08
CA LYS A 141 -4.63 1.31 2.68
C LYS A 141 -4.99 2.25 3.85
N ILE A 142 -3.98 2.70 4.57
CA ILE A 142 -4.08 3.60 5.73
C ILE A 142 -3.15 4.80 5.56
N ILE A 143 -3.31 5.82 6.41
CA ILE A 143 -2.27 6.86 6.58
C ILE A 143 -1.16 6.24 7.43
N ALA A 144 -0.14 5.71 6.75
CA ALA A 144 0.84 4.78 7.32
C ALA A 144 1.52 5.31 8.60
N TYR A 145 2.20 6.46 8.53
CA TYR A 145 3.04 6.92 9.64
C TYR A 145 2.28 7.20 10.94
N PRO A 146 1.14 7.93 10.96
CA PRO A 146 0.35 8.10 12.18
C PRO A 146 -0.13 6.78 12.79
N VAL A 147 -0.48 5.79 11.98
CA VAL A 147 -0.89 4.48 12.48
C VAL A 147 0.31 3.73 13.07
N PHE A 148 1.47 3.74 12.40
CA PHE A 148 2.65 3.06 12.92
C PHE A 148 3.15 3.69 14.22
N GLU A 149 3.08 5.01 14.32
CA GLU A 149 3.42 5.76 15.53
C GLU A 149 2.47 5.43 16.67
N SER A 150 1.15 5.45 16.44
CA SER A 150 0.18 5.07 17.46
C SER A 150 0.35 3.60 17.90
N GLN A 151 0.64 2.68 16.98
CA GLN A 151 0.98 1.28 17.31
C GLN A 151 2.22 1.20 18.22
N ALA A 152 3.29 1.91 17.86
CA ALA A 152 4.52 1.95 18.65
C ALA A 152 4.27 2.53 20.06
N ILE A 153 3.48 3.59 20.17
CA ILE A 153 3.12 4.21 21.45
C ILE A 153 2.29 3.25 22.29
N TRP A 154 1.33 2.52 21.71
CA TRP A 154 0.57 1.52 22.47
C TRP A 154 1.50 0.47 23.06
N ILE A 155 2.36 -0.12 22.21
CA ILE A 155 3.30 -1.15 22.62
C ILE A 155 4.19 -0.62 23.76
N ALA A 156 4.72 0.60 23.63
CA ALA A 156 5.54 1.23 24.67
C ALA A 156 4.78 1.42 26.00
N GLN A 157 3.52 1.87 25.95
CA GLN A 157 2.68 2.04 27.15
C GLN A 157 2.38 0.70 27.84
N LEU A 158 2.16 -0.37 27.08
CA LEU A 158 1.96 -1.72 27.62
C LEU A 158 3.23 -2.23 28.29
N LEU A 159 4.38 -2.12 27.61
CA LEU A 159 5.66 -2.58 28.13
C LEU A 159 6.11 -1.79 29.37
N SER A 160 5.74 -0.50 29.47
CA SER A 160 6.02 0.32 30.65
C SER A 160 5.01 0.14 31.78
N GLY A 161 3.98 -0.68 31.61
CA GLY A 161 2.89 -0.84 32.59
C GLY A 161 1.98 0.39 32.75
N LYS A 162 2.05 1.36 31.83
CA LYS A 162 1.17 2.55 31.85
C LYS A 162 -0.24 2.24 31.38
N ARG A 163 -0.40 1.17 30.60
CA ARG A 163 -1.67 0.69 30.05
C ARG A 163 -1.71 -0.83 30.12
N SER A 164 -2.90 -1.40 30.13
CA SER A 164 -3.14 -2.84 30.02
C SER A 164 -3.94 -3.17 28.77
N LEU A 165 -3.78 -4.39 28.24
CA LEU A 165 -4.67 -4.93 27.22
C LEU A 165 -5.95 -5.47 27.87
N PRO A 166 -7.05 -5.60 27.09
CA PRO A 166 -8.19 -6.43 27.48
C PRO A 166 -7.76 -7.88 27.75
N SER A 167 -8.65 -8.67 28.35
CA SER A 167 -8.40 -10.09 28.53
C SER A 167 -8.19 -10.79 27.18
N ARG A 168 -7.48 -11.92 27.22
CA ARG A 168 -7.23 -12.75 26.04
C ARG A 168 -8.51 -13.14 25.31
N ASP A 169 -9.57 -13.45 26.04
CA ASP A 169 -10.84 -13.87 25.45
C ASP A 169 -11.60 -12.70 24.80
N GLU A 170 -11.53 -11.49 25.38
CA GLU A 170 -12.08 -10.27 24.76
C GLU A 170 -11.33 -9.93 23.46
N MET A 171 -10.00 -9.98 23.50
CA MET A 171 -9.17 -9.77 22.30
C MET A 171 -9.50 -10.80 21.21
N MET A 172 -9.61 -12.09 21.58
CA MET A 172 -9.95 -13.15 20.63
C MET A 172 -11.35 -12.96 20.05
N LYS A 173 -12.33 -12.55 20.87
CA LYS A 173 -13.68 -12.25 20.40
C LYS A 173 -13.67 -11.11 19.39
N SER A 174 -12.98 -10.00 19.68
CA SER A 174 -12.83 -8.87 18.75
C SER A 174 -12.22 -9.31 17.40
N VAL A 175 -11.21 -10.17 17.43
CA VAL A 175 -10.61 -10.73 16.19
C VAL A 175 -11.62 -11.53 15.38
N GLN A 176 -12.41 -12.40 16.04
CA GLN A 176 -13.42 -13.20 15.35
C GLN A 176 -14.56 -12.35 14.78
N ASP A 177 -15.05 -11.38 15.57
CA ASP A 177 -16.10 -10.45 15.13
C ASP A 177 -15.63 -9.64 13.89
N PHE A 178 -14.36 -9.22 13.88
CA PHE A 178 -13.76 -8.56 12.73
C PHE A 178 -13.63 -9.49 11.50
N TYR A 179 -13.18 -10.73 11.67
CA TYR A 179 -13.11 -11.67 10.54
C TYR A 179 -14.49 -11.98 9.96
N GLN A 180 -15.50 -12.17 10.82
CA GLN A 180 -16.88 -12.40 10.39
C GLN A 180 -17.46 -11.20 9.64
N SER A 181 -17.15 -9.96 10.06
CA SER A 181 -17.63 -8.77 9.35
C SER A 181 -17.02 -8.63 7.95
N ARG A 182 -15.74 -8.99 7.79
CA ARG A 182 -15.07 -9.05 6.47
C ARG A 182 -15.67 -10.14 5.57
N GLU A 183 -15.90 -11.33 6.12
CA GLU A 183 -16.53 -12.42 5.38
C GLU A 183 -17.97 -12.08 4.97
N ALA A 184 -18.76 -11.49 5.86
CA ALA A 184 -20.14 -11.06 5.59
C ALA A 184 -20.23 -9.98 4.50
N THR A 185 -19.17 -9.19 4.31
CA THR A 185 -19.06 -8.18 3.23
C THR A 185 -18.42 -8.74 1.96
N GLY A 186 -18.09 -10.04 1.94
CA GLY A 186 -17.49 -10.72 0.78
C GLY A 186 -16.04 -10.33 0.52
N ILE A 187 -15.35 -9.73 1.49
CA ILE A 187 -13.96 -9.32 1.36
C ILE A 187 -13.07 -10.58 1.43
N PRO A 188 -12.27 -10.87 0.38
CA PRO A 188 -11.32 -11.97 0.39
C PRO A 188 -10.34 -11.90 1.57
N LYS A 189 -9.90 -13.07 2.03
CA LYS A 189 -9.06 -13.20 3.22
C LYS A 189 -7.71 -12.49 3.10
N HIS A 190 -7.05 -12.50 1.94
CA HIS A 190 -5.84 -11.71 1.68
C HIS A 190 -6.03 -10.19 1.78
N TYR A 191 -7.27 -9.70 1.75
CA TYR A 191 -7.59 -8.28 1.99
C TYR A 191 -8.04 -7.99 3.44
N THR A 192 -7.87 -8.94 4.37
CA THR A 192 -8.24 -8.74 5.78
C THR A 192 -7.60 -7.50 6.39
N HIS A 193 -6.37 -7.18 5.98
CA HIS A 193 -5.59 -6.05 6.49
C HIS A 193 -5.77 -4.77 5.68
N GLU A 194 -6.58 -4.77 4.61
CA GLU A 194 -6.96 -3.55 3.92
C GLU A 194 -8.05 -2.83 4.72
N ILE A 195 -7.64 -1.83 5.50
CA ILE A 195 -8.56 -1.12 6.38
C ILE A 195 -9.35 -0.06 5.61
N ALA A 196 -8.67 0.76 4.80
CA ALA A 196 -9.29 1.81 3.97
C ALA A 196 -10.30 2.70 4.72
N ASP A 197 -10.08 2.87 6.02
CA ASP A 197 -10.97 3.58 6.94
C ASP A 197 -10.13 4.45 7.89
N PHE A 198 -10.32 5.77 7.80
CA PHE A 198 -9.65 6.70 8.69
C PHE A 198 -10.19 6.65 10.13
N GLU A 199 -11.44 6.20 10.33
CA GLU A 199 -11.99 6.05 11.68
C GLU A 199 -11.26 4.96 12.48
N TYR A 200 -10.77 3.91 11.81
CA TYR A 200 -9.92 2.91 12.46
C TYR A 200 -8.69 3.57 13.08
N CYS A 201 -8.07 4.52 12.38
CA CYS A 201 -6.88 5.23 12.87
C CYS A 201 -7.21 6.05 14.12
N ASP A 202 -8.36 6.73 14.14
CA ASP A 202 -8.80 7.51 15.31
C ASP A 202 -9.14 6.59 16.50
N LYS A 203 -9.93 5.53 16.27
CA LYS A 203 -10.30 4.54 17.29
C LYS A 203 -9.07 3.89 17.92
N PHE A 204 -8.05 3.60 17.10
CA PHE A 204 -6.77 3.11 17.59
C PHE A 204 -6.03 4.15 18.43
N GLY A 205 -6.03 5.42 18.01
CA GLY A 205 -5.47 6.54 18.79
C GLY A 205 -6.14 6.74 20.16
N ASP A 206 -7.47 6.61 20.23
CA ASP A 206 -8.22 6.69 21.49
C ASP A 206 -7.75 5.63 22.51
N ASN A 207 -7.44 4.42 22.01
CA ASN A 207 -6.89 3.33 22.82
C ASN A 207 -5.48 3.59 23.35
N VAL A 208 -4.82 4.71 23.01
CA VAL A 208 -3.50 5.08 23.51
C VAL A 208 -3.41 6.51 24.03
N GLY A 209 -4.47 7.31 23.90
CA GLY A 209 -4.42 8.74 24.16
C GLY A 209 -3.53 9.48 23.15
N PHE A 210 -3.43 8.95 21.94
CA PHE A 210 -2.75 9.60 20.82
C PHE A 210 -3.76 10.51 20.10
N PRO A 211 -3.38 11.73 19.70
CA PRO A 211 -4.30 12.63 19.02
C PRO A 211 -4.93 11.98 17.78
N CYS A 212 -6.23 12.20 17.58
CA CYS A 212 -6.89 11.83 16.33
C CYS A 212 -6.19 12.51 15.16
N ILE A 213 -6.18 11.85 14.01
CA ILE A 213 -5.60 12.44 12.81
C ILE A 213 -6.44 13.67 12.44
N GLU A 214 -5.78 14.82 12.27
CA GLU A 214 -6.48 16.07 11.95
C GLU A 214 -7.26 15.93 10.64
N GLN A 215 -8.47 16.49 10.60
CA GLN A 215 -9.37 16.33 9.45
C GLN A 215 -8.71 16.76 8.13
N TRP A 216 -7.96 17.86 8.13
CA TRP A 216 -7.26 18.35 6.95
C TRP A 216 -6.24 17.34 6.39
N ARG A 217 -5.62 16.48 7.21
CA ARG A 217 -4.71 15.43 6.73
C ARG A 217 -5.46 14.31 6.03
N LYS A 218 -6.63 13.95 6.54
CA LYS A 218 -7.53 12.96 5.92
C LYS A 218 -8.01 13.46 4.56
N ASP A 219 -8.45 14.72 4.53
CA ASP A 219 -8.92 15.38 3.32
C ASP A 219 -7.78 15.51 2.28
N LEU A 220 -6.57 15.90 2.72
CA LEU A 220 -5.39 15.98 1.87
C LEU A 220 -5.01 14.61 1.29
N CYS A 221 -4.97 13.57 2.13
CA CYS A 221 -4.67 12.21 1.69
C CYS A 221 -5.69 11.72 0.64
N LEU A 222 -6.98 11.96 0.89
CA LEU A 222 -8.04 11.56 -0.03
C LEU A 222 -7.98 12.36 -1.34
N SER A 223 -7.77 13.67 -1.26
CA SER A 223 -7.61 14.55 -2.41
C SER A 223 -6.43 14.12 -3.29
N ALA A 224 -5.26 13.89 -2.70
CA ALA A 224 -4.07 13.41 -3.41
C ALA A 224 -4.29 12.03 -4.06
N TYR A 225 -4.94 11.11 -3.33
CA TYR A 225 -5.29 9.79 -3.87
C TYR A 225 -6.23 9.91 -5.08
N MET A 226 -7.30 10.70 -4.99
CA MET A 226 -8.24 10.91 -6.09
C MET A 226 -7.59 11.62 -7.28
N ASN A 227 -6.74 12.61 -7.02
CA ASN A 227 -5.96 13.29 -8.07
C ASN A 227 -5.07 12.29 -8.82
N SER A 228 -4.36 11.39 -8.12
CA SER A 228 -3.55 10.35 -8.76
C SER A 228 -4.37 9.38 -9.62
N HIS A 229 -5.62 9.11 -9.24
CA HIS A 229 -6.52 8.23 -9.99
C HIS A 229 -7.01 8.85 -11.29
N VAL A 230 -7.14 10.17 -11.35
CA VAL A 230 -7.70 10.91 -12.50
C VAL A 230 -6.62 11.50 -13.40
N ASN A 231 -5.50 11.92 -12.80
CA ASN A 231 -4.41 12.68 -13.43
C ASN A 231 -3.06 11.96 -13.28
N LEU A 232 -3.02 10.65 -13.46
CA LEU A 232 -1.86 9.78 -13.19
C LEU A 232 -0.50 10.30 -13.70
N GLU A 233 -0.48 10.98 -14.85
CA GLU A 233 0.77 11.51 -15.42
C GLU A 233 1.25 12.81 -14.77
N THR A 234 0.34 13.64 -14.25
CA THR A 234 0.63 15.01 -13.83
C THR A 234 0.28 15.29 -12.37
N TYR A 235 -0.31 14.35 -11.63
CA TYR A 235 -0.80 14.57 -10.26
C TYR A 235 0.28 14.98 -9.26
N ARG A 236 1.56 14.72 -9.57
CA ARG A 236 2.71 15.15 -8.76
C ARG A 236 3.07 16.63 -8.97
N ASP A 237 2.73 17.17 -10.14
CA ASP A 237 3.05 18.54 -10.55
C ASP A 237 1.83 19.47 -10.52
N SER A 238 0.62 18.90 -10.46
CA SER A 238 -0.65 19.62 -10.50
C SER A 238 -1.55 19.14 -9.36
N TYR A 239 -1.86 20.05 -8.44
CA TYR A 239 -2.65 19.80 -7.24
C TYR A 239 -3.55 20.99 -6.93
N ASN A 240 -4.75 20.70 -6.41
CA ASN A 240 -5.75 21.70 -6.01
C ASN A 240 -5.97 21.65 -4.49
N ASP A 241 -4.90 21.65 -3.73
CA ASP A 241 -4.89 21.49 -2.26
C ASP A 241 -4.19 22.65 -1.54
N GLU A 242 -4.03 23.80 -2.21
CA GLU A 242 -3.31 24.97 -1.68
C GLU A 242 -3.88 25.46 -0.35
N GLU A 243 -5.19 25.41 -0.16
CA GLU A 243 -5.84 25.73 1.13
C GLU A 243 -5.44 24.73 2.23
N LEU A 244 -5.37 23.43 1.92
CA LEU A 244 -4.95 22.38 2.86
C LEU A 244 -3.46 22.50 3.18
N LEU A 245 -2.63 22.89 2.21
CA LEU A 245 -1.20 23.17 2.41
C LEU A 245 -1.00 24.38 3.32
N GLN A 246 -1.80 25.44 3.18
CA GLN A 246 -1.76 26.59 4.09
C GLN A 246 -2.10 26.18 5.54
N VAL A 247 -3.11 25.32 5.73
CA VAL A 247 -3.43 24.74 7.05
C VAL A 247 -2.26 23.90 7.58
N ALA A 248 -1.62 23.09 6.71
CA ALA A 248 -0.45 22.30 7.07
C ALA A 248 0.70 23.18 7.56
N HIS A 249 0.99 24.29 6.88
CA HIS A 249 2.04 25.24 7.27
C HIS A 249 1.78 25.94 8.61
N GLN A 250 0.53 26.05 9.03
CA GLN A 250 0.15 26.61 10.33
C GLN A 250 0.12 25.55 11.44
N SER A 251 0.27 24.26 11.09
CA SER A 251 0.27 23.17 12.07
C SER A 251 1.57 23.20 12.90
N PRO A 252 1.50 23.02 14.23
CA PRO A 252 2.66 22.97 15.12
C PRO A 252 3.74 21.99 14.65
N HIS A 253 3.35 20.90 14.00
CA HIS A 253 4.26 19.88 13.49
C HIS A 253 5.21 20.38 12.38
N PHE A 254 4.82 21.40 11.61
CA PHE A 254 5.64 21.99 10.53
C PHE A 254 6.28 23.32 10.94
N THR A 255 5.82 23.94 12.02
CA THR A 255 6.41 25.17 12.58
C THR A 255 7.47 24.91 13.64
N LEU A 256 7.69 23.64 14.05
CA LEU A 256 8.73 23.27 15.03
C LEU A 256 10.17 23.40 14.53
N PHE A 257 10.37 23.77 13.26
CA PHE A 257 11.65 24.32 12.78
C PHE A 257 11.54 25.84 12.70
N GLU A 258 11.45 26.50 13.85
CA GLU A 258 11.89 27.89 13.92
C GLU A 258 13.36 27.95 13.51
N ALA A 259 13.71 28.95 12.69
CA ALA A 259 14.99 29.12 12.01
C ALA A 259 16.23 29.27 12.93
N GLU A 260 16.11 29.01 14.23
CA GLU A 260 17.16 29.16 15.24
C GLU A 260 17.88 27.84 15.59
N ALA A 261 17.49 26.69 15.03
CA ALA A 261 18.07 25.38 15.39
C ALA A 261 19.39 25.01 14.68
N PHE A 262 19.92 25.87 13.80
CA PHE A 262 21.25 25.67 13.20
C PHE A 262 22.15 26.87 13.49
N PRO A 263 23.06 26.79 14.48
CA PRO A 263 24.17 27.72 14.53
C PRO A 263 24.98 27.49 13.24
N SER A 264 25.22 28.56 12.50
CA SER A 264 26.13 28.57 11.36
C SER A 264 27.44 27.86 11.71
N LEU A 265 27.74 26.78 10.99
CA LEU A 265 29.09 26.23 10.85
C LEU A 265 29.73 26.83 9.60
#